data_AF-A0A0R3PF92-F1
#
_entry.id   AF-A0A0R3PF92-F1
#
_cell.length_a   1.000
_cell.length_b   1.000
_cell.length_c   1.000
_cell.angle_alpha   90.00
_cell.angle_beta   90.00
_cell.angle_gamma   90.00
#
_symmetry.space_group_name_H-M   'P 1'
#
loop_
_entity.id
_entity.type
_entity.pdbx_description
1 polymer ?
#
loop_
_entity_poly.entity_id
_entity_poly.type
_entity_poly.pdbx_seq_one_letter_code
_entity_poly.pdbx_strand_id
1 'polypeptide(L)'
;MVYSTAANVPAQVAGIANSEAGAQAFVSRLLMQAVIDVLEEQGRSAGLSDAIISTILGQLTVQVRYTPLRCMTVAVNQPANMDIAGVADMMKPHCIIVGNTVTALCNAPNGMMCQLANAMMIANIPATHLSISGSLTTTNVIMANWSREMWQGVVNRAVRMLASGPFGTNFASAFATVV
;
A
#
# COMPACT_ATOMS: atom_id res chain seq x y z
N MET A 1 3.14 -0.62 -0.06
CA MET A 1 3.94 -1.65 -0.76
C MET A 1 5.21 -1.03 -1.31
N VAL A 2 6.35 -1.71 -1.22
CA VAL A 2 7.64 -1.20 -1.71
C VAL A 2 8.14 -1.97 -2.92
N TYR A 3 9.03 -1.36 -3.70
CA TYR A 3 9.66 -2.02 -4.86
C TYR A 3 11.17 -1.83 -4.89
N SER A 4 11.86 -2.73 -5.56
CA SER A 4 13.29 -2.63 -5.83
C SER A 4 13.61 -3.12 -7.23
N THR A 5 14.53 -2.44 -7.91
CA THR A 5 15.12 -2.90 -9.16
C THR A 5 16.47 -3.60 -8.94
N ALA A 6 16.94 -3.69 -7.69
CA ALA A 6 18.21 -4.31 -7.36
C ALA A 6 18.02 -5.82 -7.15
N ALA A 7 18.77 -6.64 -7.89
CA ALA A 7 18.57 -8.10 -7.92
C ALA A 7 18.74 -8.78 -6.54
N ASN A 8 19.54 -8.18 -5.65
CA ASN A 8 19.81 -8.71 -4.31
C ASN A 8 18.70 -8.43 -3.29
N VAL A 9 17.77 -7.51 -3.56
CA VAL A 9 16.74 -7.11 -2.58
C VAL A 9 15.59 -8.11 -2.51
N PRO A 10 14.98 -8.58 -3.63
CA PRO A 10 13.93 -9.60 -3.58
C PRO A 10 14.39 -10.92 -2.95
N ALA A 11 15.69 -11.25 -3.07
CA ALA A 11 16.28 -12.42 -2.43
C ALA A 11 16.34 -12.30 -0.90
N GLN A 12 16.45 -11.09 -0.37
CA GLN A 12 16.48 -10.82 1.08
C GLN A 12 15.08 -10.62 1.66
N VAL A 13 14.14 -10.13 0.84
CA VAL A 13 12.78 -9.81 1.27
C VAL A 13 11.80 -10.22 0.19
N ALA A 14 11.22 -11.42 0.35
CA ALA A 14 10.31 -12.02 -0.63
C ALA A 14 9.03 -11.20 -0.90
N GLY A 15 8.68 -10.25 -0.02
CA GLY A 15 7.50 -9.39 -0.17
C GLY A 15 7.69 -8.14 -1.04
N ILE A 16 8.90 -7.86 -1.55
CA ILE A 16 9.20 -6.64 -2.31
C ILE A 16 8.94 -6.84 -3.81
N ALA A 17 8.24 -5.90 -4.44
CA ALA A 17 8.01 -5.94 -5.88
C ALA A 17 9.27 -5.62 -6.69
N ASN A 18 9.43 -6.23 -7.87
CA ASN A 18 10.62 -6.04 -8.71
C ASN A 18 10.55 -4.78 -9.61
N SER A 19 9.43 -4.07 -9.58
CA SER A 19 9.21 -2.86 -10.37
C SER A 19 8.14 -1.98 -9.76
N GLU A 20 8.18 -0.69 -10.09
CA GLU A 20 7.17 0.27 -9.64
C GLU A 20 5.79 -0.08 -10.19
N ALA A 21 5.71 -0.36 -11.49
CA ALA A 21 4.47 -0.75 -12.16
C ALA A 21 3.88 -2.03 -11.55
N GLY A 22 4.72 -2.99 -11.15
CA GLY A 22 4.29 -4.20 -10.46
C GLY A 22 3.67 -3.89 -9.09
N ALA A 23 4.31 -3.02 -8.30
CA ALA A 23 3.78 -2.59 -7.01
C ALA A 23 2.46 -1.82 -7.16
N GLN A 24 2.35 -0.91 -8.13
CA GLN A 24 1.13 -0.16 -8.41
C GLN A 24 -0.01 -1.08 -8.86
N ALA A 25 0.25 -1.95 -9.84
CA ALA A 25 -0.75 -2.88 -10.35
C ALA A 25 -1.25 -3.82 -9.26
N PHE A 26 -0.36 -4.29 -8.39
CA PHE A 26 -0.71 -5.14 -7.27
C PHE A 26 -1.64 -4.42 -6.28
N VAL A 27 -1.26 -3.23 -5.80
CA VAL A 27 -2.09 -2.44 -4.87
C VAL A 27 -3.44 -2.09 -5.50
N SER A 28 -3.44 -1.71 -6.77
CA SER A 28 -4.66 -1.38 -7.53
C SER A 28 -5.62 -2.57 -7.60
N ARG A 29 -5.12 -3.79 -7.92
CA ARG A 29 -5.95 -5.00 -7.94
C ARG A 29 -6.54 -5.34 -6.58
N LEU A 30 -5.74 -5.25 -5.52
CA LEU A 30 -6.23 -5.52 -4.17
C LEU A 30 -7.36 -4.57 -3.77
N LEU A 31 -7.19 -3.27 -4.04
CA LEU A 31 -8.21 -2.26 -3.76
C LEU A 31 -9.47 -2.48 -4.57
N MET A 32 -9.33 -2.75 -5.88
CA MET A 32 -10.49 -3.03 -6.73
C MET A 32 -11.26 -4.25 -6.24
N GLN A 33 -10.56 -5.35 -5.92
CA GLN A 33 -11.22 -6.55 -5.40
C GLN A 33 -11.97 -6.27 -4.09
N ALA A 34 -11.29 -5.63 -3.12
CA ALA A 34 -11.90 -5.34 -1.82
C ALA A 34 -13.10 -4.38 -1.95
N VAL A 35 -13.04 -3.39 -2.85
CA VAL A 35 -14.18 -2.48 -3.09
C VAL A 35 -15.33 -3.22 -3.78
N ILE A 36 -15.05 -4.04 -4.80
CA ILE A 36 -16.07 -4.81 -5.51
C ILE A 36 -16.78 -5.77 -4.56
N ASP A 37 -16.04 -6.56 -3.78
CA ASP A 37 -16.62 -7.53 -2.84
C ASP A 37 -17.56 -6.84 -1.84
N VAL A 38 -17.16 -5.67 -1.33
CA VAL A 38 -18.01 -4.89 -0.42
C VAL A 38 -19.22 -4.30 -1.13
N LEU A 39 -19.08 -3.83 -2.37
CA LEU A 39 -20.20 -3.32 -3.15
C LEU A 39 -21.21 -4.42 -3.48
N GLU A 40 -20.76 -5.65 -3.76
CA GLU A 40 -21.65 -6.80 -3.91
C GLU A 40 -22.41 -7.08 -2.62
N GLU A 41 -21.71 -7.15 -1.49
CA GLU A 41 -22.32 -7.38 -0.18
C GLU A 41 -23.34 -6.28 0.18
N GLN A 42 -22.97 -5.01 -0.02
CA GLN A 42 -23.85 -3.88 0.23
C GLN A 42 -25.06 -3.90 -0.71
N GLY A 43 -24.87 -4.18 -2.00
CA GLY A 43 -25.94 -4.29 -2.98
C GLY A 43 -26.96 -5.36 -2.59
N ARG A 44 -26.48 -6.55 -2.19
CA ARG A 44 -27.36 -7.62 -1.70
C ARG A 44 -28.12 -7.21 -0.44
N SER A 45 -27.43 -6.56 0.51
CA SER A 45 -28.06 -6.08 1.74
C SER A 45 -29.13 -5.02 1.51
N ALA A 46 -29.01 -4.25 0.42
CA ALA A 46 -29.99 -3.27 -0.04
C ALA A 46 -31.13 -3.89 -0.88
N GLY A 47 -31.16 -5.22 -1.02
CA GLY A 47 -32.20 -5.94 -1.77
C GLY A 47 -32.02 -5.92 -3.29
N LEU A 48 -30.83 -5.56 -3.79
CA LEU A 48 -30.53 -5.62 -5.22
C LEU A 48 -30.32 -7.07 -5.65
N SER A 49 -30.84 -7.44 -6.83
CA SER A 49 -30.57 -8.73 -7.43
C SER A 49 -29.14 -8.82 -7.97
N ASP A 50 -28.58 -10.02 -8.06
CA ASP A 50 -27.22 -10.23 -8.58
C ASP A 50 -27.03 -9.65 -10.00
N ALA A 51 -28.09 -9.67 -10.83
CA ALA A 51 -28.06 -9.07 -12.17
C ALA A 51 -27.89 -7.54 -12.13
N ILE A 52 -28.56 -6.87 -11.19
CA ILE A 52 -28.44 -5.43 -10.99
C ILE A 52 -27.04 -5.11 -10.44
N ILE A 53 -26.57 -5.89 -9.47
CA ILE A 53 -25.22 -5.73 -8.88
C ILE A 53 -24.15 -5.88 -9.97
N SER A 54 -24.23 -6.91 -10.81
CA SER A 54 -23.27 -7.12 -11.91
C SER A 54 -23.28 -5.95 -12.90
N THR A 55 -24.47 -5.43 -13.24
CA THR A 55 -24.61 -4.25 -14.12
C THR A 55 -23.97 -3.02 -13.49
N ILE A 56 -24.19 -2.81 -12.19
CA ILE A 56 -23.65 -1.72 -11.40
C ILE A 56 -22.12 -1.76 -11.37
N LEU A 57 -21.55 -2.93 -11.10
CA LEU A 57 -20.10 -3.13 -11.08
C LEU A 57 -19.47 -2.92 -12.46
N GLY A 58 -20.17 -3.33 -13.53
CA GLY A 58 -19.73 -3.07 -14.90
C GLY A 58 -19.72 -1.57 -15.28
N GLN A 59 -20.41 -0.72 -14.53
CA GLN A 59 -20.44 0.74 -14.69
C GLN A 59 -19.47 1.46 -13.75
N LEU A 60 -18.81 0.74 -12.86
CA LEU A 60 -17.86 1.31 -11.91
C LEU A 60 -16.50 1.52 -12.58
N THR A 61 -16.02 2.76 -12.52
CA THR A 61 -14.66 3.10 -12.90
C THR A 61 -13.87 3.44 -11.66
N VAL A 62 -12.77 2.72 -11.41
CA VAL A 62 -11.88 2.94 -10.28
C VAL A 62 -10.57 3.53 -10.78
N GLN A 63 -10.24 4.75 -10.34
CA GLN A 63 -8.92 5.33 -10.55
C GLN A 63 -8.14 5.26 -9.24
N VAL A 64 -7.01 4.55 -9.22
CA VAL A 64 -6.12 4.48 -8.05
C VAL A 64 -4.87 5.31 -8.33
N ARG A 65 -4.50 6.17 -7.38
CA ARG A 65 -3.27 6.95 -7.36
C ARG A 65 -2.44 6.53 -6.15
N TYR A 66 -1.32 5.90 -6.45
CA TYR A 66 -0.39 5.38 -5.45
C TYR A 66 1.06 5.53 -5.91
N THR A 67 1.93 6.00 -5.01
CA THR A 67 3.37 6.13 -5.27
C THR A 67 4.15 5.15 -4.40
N PRO A 68 4.54 3.98 -4.94
CA PRO A 68 5.35 3.02 -4.21
C PRO A 68 6.69 3.62 -3.74
N LEU A 69 7.14 3.19 -2.57
CA LEU A 69 8.49 3.52 -2.10
C LEU A 69 9.51 2.62 -2.82
N ARG A 70 10.55 3.23 -3.40
CA ARG A 70 11.69 2.50 -3.97
C ARG A 70 12.70 2.19 -2.87
N CYS A 71 13.14 0.93 -2.77
CA CYS A 71 14.16 0.47 -1.83
C CYS A 71 15.29 -0.19 -2.61
N MET A 72 16.38 0.53 -2.88
CA MET A 72 17.50 0.00 -3.69
C MET A 72 18.42 -0.90 -2.88
N THR A 73 18.38 -0.72 -1.57
CA THR A 73 19.22 -1.34 -0.57
C THR A 73 18.34 -1.55 0.66
N VAL A 74 18.53 -2.67 1.35
CA VAL A 74 17.73 -3.04 2.51
C VAL A 74 18.63 -3.46 3.66
N ALA A 75 18.24 -3.09 4.88
CA ALA A 75 18.75 -3.71 6.09
C ALA A 75 17.62 -4.46 6.75
N VAL A 76 17.74 -5.79 6.77
CA VAL A 76 16.70 -6.70 7.25
C VAL A 76 17.06 -7.18 8.66
N ASN A 77 16.19 -6.93 9.63
CA ASN A 77 16.32 -7.39 11.02
C ASN A 77 17.69 -7.09 11.65
N GLN A 78 18.31 -5.97 11.28
CA GLN A 78 19.63 -5.64 11.80
C GLN A 78 19.55 -5.18 13.26
N PRO A 79 20.46 -5.65 14.13
CA PRO A 79 20.52 -5.18 15.50
C PRO A 79 20.98 -3.71 15.55
N ALA A 80 20.49 -2.96 16.54
CA ALA A 80 20.72 -1.51 16.65
C ALA A 80 22.21 -1.09 16.64
N ASN A 81 23.13 -2.00 16.99
CA ASN A 81 24.57 -1.77 17.11
C ASN A 81 25.39 -2.23 15.88
N MET A 82 24.74 -2.60 14.78
CA MET A 82 25.45 -3.01 13.55
C MET A 82 25.45 -1.86 12.55
N ASP A 83 26.63 -1.46 12.10
CA ASP A 83 26.78 -0.61 10.92
C ASP A 83 26.30 -1.43 9.70
N ILE A 84 25.40 -0.86 8.89
CA ILE A 84 24.94 -1.52 7.64
C ILE A 84 26.12 -1.54 6.65
N ALA A 85 27.06 -2.46 6.81
CA ALA A 85 28.25 -2.61 5.97
C ALA A 85 27.87 -2.94 4.51
N GLY A 86 28.35 -2.14 3.55
CA GLY A 86 28.44 -2.49 2.14
C GLY A 86 27.34 -2.00 1.19
N VAL A 87 27.15 -0.68 1.03
CA VAL A 87 26.70 -0.20 -0.30
C VAL A 87 27.33 1.14 -0.65
N ALA A 88 28.29 1.11 -1.57
CA ALA A 88 28.94 2.27 -2.16
C ALA A 88 28.04 3.05 -3.16
N ASP A 89 26.71 3.00 -3.00
CA ASP A 89 25.76 3.66 -3.90
C ASP A 89 25.08 4.82 -3.16
N MET A 90 25.83 5.91 -3.05
CA MET A 90 25.65 7.07 -2.16
C MET A 90 24.41 7.96 -2.47
N MET A 91 23.37 7.48 -3.14
CA MET A 91 22.26 8.34 -3.61
C MET A 91 20.86 7.71 -3.58
N LYS A 92 20.67 6.52 -2.97
CA LYS A 92 19.38 5.82 -3.08
C LYS A 92 18.82 5.46 -1.70
N PRO A 93 17.50 5.58 -1.48
CA PRO A 93 16.89 5.31 -0.18
C PRO A 93 17.19 3.88 0.26
N HIS A 94 17.89 3.75 1.39
CA HIS A 94 18.07 2.48 2.08
C HIS A 94 16.86 2.27 2.99
N CYS A 95 16.16 1.16 2.81
CA CYS A 95 14.98 0.83 3.60
C CYS A 95 15.37 -0.04 4.79
N ILE A 96 14.89 0.33 5.97
CA ILE A 96 15.06 -0.46 7.20
C ILE A 96 13.84 -1.36 7.33
N ILE A 97 14.06 -2.68 7.41
CA ILE A 97 13.02 -3.69 7.40
C ILE A 97 13.07 -4.48 8.70
N VAL A 98 11.94 -4.50 9.40
CA VAL A 98 11.72 -5.35 10.58
C VAL A 98 10.66 -6.37 10.23
N GLY A 99 11.01 -7.65 10.34
CA GLY A 99 10.23 -8.76 9.80
C GLY A 99 10.11 -8.66 8.28
N ASN A 100 8.95 -8.22 7.79
CA ASN A 100 8.64 -8.02 6.38
C ASN A 100 8.11 -6.60 6.08
N THR A 101 8.27 -5.67 7.03
CA THR A 101 7.70 -4.32 6.95
C THR A 101 8.83 -3.29 6.94
N VAL A 102 8.75 -2.34 6.02
CA VAL A 102 9.63 -1.16 6.04
C VAL A 102 9.16 -0.25 7.17
N THR A 103 10.02 -0.04 8.16
CA THR A 103 9.71 0.76 9.35
C THR A 103 10.28 2.17 9.26
N ALA A 104 11.39 2.35 8.55
CA ALA A 104 12.05 3.64 8.39
C ALA A 104 12.94 3.69 7.14
N LEU A 105 13.40 4.89 6.82
CA LEU A 105 14.38 5.16 5.78
C LEU A 105 15.71 5.54 6.40
N CYS A 106 16.81 5.16 5.75
CA CYS A 106 18.09 5.74 6.04
C CYS A 106 18.25 7.08 5.33
N ASN A 107 18.63 8.12 6.08
CA ASN A 107 18.97 9.43 5.57
C ASN A 107 20.43 9.81 5.93
N ALA A 108 21.32 8.82 5.96
CA ALA A 108 22.73 9.07 6.23
C ALA A 108 23.32 9.99 5.14
N PRO A 109 24.10 11.02 5.52
CA PRO A 109 24.76 11.90 4.54
C PRO A 109 25.69 11.10 3.62
N ASN A 110 25.80 11.55 2.37
CA ASN A 110 26.58 10.93 1.30
C ASN A 110 27.91 10.32 1.79
N GLY A 111 28.01 8.99 1.73
CA GLY A 111 29.23 8.23 2.06
C GLY A 111 29.28 7.65 3.47
N MET A 112 28.28 7.95 4.32
CA MET A 112 28.18 7.36 5.64
C MET A 112 27.30 6.10 5.61
N MET A 113 27.73 5.10 6.37
CA MET A 113 26.92 3.90 6.64
C MET A 113 25.75 4.29 7.53
N CYS A 114 24.56 3.75 7.26
CA CYS A 114 23.45 3.97 8.19
C CYS A 114 23.74 3.29 9.51
N GLN A 115 23.76 4.07 10.59
CA GLN A 115 23.90 3.55 11.94
C GLN A 115 22.51 3.56 12.58
N LEU A 116 21.95 2.39 12.84
CA LEU A 116 20.64 2.27 13.48
C LEU A 116 20.63 2.81 14.93
N ALA A 117 21.80 2.89 15.56
CA ALA A 117 22.00 3.55 16.85
C ALA A 117 21.88 5.09 16.78
N ASN A 118 22.02 5.69 15.60
CA ASN A 118 21.99 7.13 15.42
C ASN A 118 20.64 7.59 14.88
N ALA A 119 19.77 8.07 15.77
CA ALA A 119 18.44 8.56 15.43
C ALA A 119 18.44 9.69 14.38
N MET A 120 19.54 10.45 14.23
CA MET A 120 19.63 11.50 13.20
C MET A 120 19.79 10.93 11.77
N MET A 121 20.20 9.68 11.64
CA MET A 121 20.35 8.99 10.35
C MET A 121 19.10 8.19 9.96
N ILE A 122 18.09 8.16 10.84
CA ILE A 122 16.82 7.48 10.62
C ILE A 122 15.77 8.53 10.27
N ALA A 123 15.14 8.38 9.11
CA ALA A 123 14.04 9.23 8.67
C ALA A 123 12.74 8.44 8.63
N ASN A 124 11.65 9.13 8.94
CA ASN A 124 10.30 8.60 8.75
C ASN A 124 10.00 8.41 7.26
N ILE A 125 9.13 7.46 6.95
CA ILE A 125 8.63 7.26 5.59
C ILE A 125 7.70 8.44 5.24
N PRO A 126 7.93 9.17 4.13
CA PRO A 126 7.06 10.25 3.71
C PRO A 126 5.61 9.79 3.50
N ALA A 127 4.65 10.64 3.88
CA ALA A 127 3.22 10.34 3.78
C ALA A 127 2.76 10.02 2.35
N THR A 128 3.46 10.53 1.33
CA THR A 128 3.21 10.23 -0.09
C THR A 128 3.32 8.74 -0.41
N HIS A 129 4.14 7.98 0.31
CA HIS A 129 4.32 6.54 0.12
C HIS A 129 3.39 5.69 0.98
N LEU A 130 2.75 6.31 1.98
CA LEU A 130 1.82 5.69 2.91
C LEU A 130 0.35 5.96 2.57
N SER A 131 0.10 6.93 1.70
CA SER A 131 -1.25 7.29 1.25
C SER A 131 -1.58 6.66 -0.09
N ILE A 132 -2.80 6.13 -0.18
CA ILE A 132 -3.41 5.71 -1.44
C ILE A 132 -4.64 6.58 -1.63
N SER A 133 -4.74 7.22 -2.79
CA SER A 133 -5.91 8.05 -3.15
C SER A 133 -6.53 7.51 -4.43
N GLY A 134 -7.74 7.95 -4.73
CA GLY A 134 -8.42 7.50 -5.93
C GLY A 134 -9.79 8.12 -6.10
N SER A 135 -10.43 7.82 -7.22
CA SER A 135 -11.83 8.15 -7.47
C SER A 135 -12.60 6.90 -7.86
N LEU A 136 -13.83 6.83 -7.37
CA LEU A 136 -14.83 5.86 -7.78
C LEU A 136 -15.91 6.62 -8.52
N THR A 137 -16.09 6.31 -9.80
CA THR A 137 -17.13 6.91 -10.63
C THR A 137 -18.12 5.82 -11.02
N THR A 138 -19.41 6.11 -10.90
CA THR A 138 -20.50 5.22 -11.33
C THR A 138 -21.51 6.01 -12.14
N THR A 139 -22.06 5.38 -13.18
CA THR A 139 -23.22 5.92 -13.91
C THR A 139 -24.55 5.38 -13.38
N ASN A 140 -24.50 4.49 -12.39
CA ASN A 140 -25.70 3.92 -11.79
C ASN A 140 -26.32 4.86 -10.75
N VAL A 141 -27.59 5.23 -10.95
CA VAL A 141 -28.31 6.17 -10.07
C VAL A 141 -28.48 5.67 -8.63
N ILE A 142 -28.52 4.35 -8.39
CA ILE A 142 -28.73 3.79 -7.06
C ILE A 142 -27.51 4.06 -6.18
N MET A 143 -26.31 3.69 -6.65
CA MET A 143 -25.05 3.96 -5.92
C MET A 143 -24.67 5.43 -5.94
N ALA A 144 -24.98 6.16 -7.02
CA ALA A 144 -24.70 7.59 -7.10
C ALA A 144 -25.43 8.39 -6.00
N ASN A 145 -26.62 7.92 -5.60
CA ASN A 145 -27.41 8.54 -4.53
C ASN A 145 -27.02 8.07 -3.12
N TRP A 146 -25.98 7.26 -2.98
CA TRP A 146 -25.51 6.89 -1.64
C TRP A 146 -24.90 8.10 -0.93
N SER A 147 -25.30 8.31 0.32
CA SER A 147 -24.71 9.31 1.21
C SER A 147 -23.22 9.04 1.44
N ARG A 148 -22.51 10.08 1.86
CA ARG A 148 -21.08 9.99 2.19
C ARG A 148 -20.82 8.94 3.27
N GLU A 149 -21.74 8.76 4.21
CA GLU A 149 -21.64 7.77 5.29
C GLU A 149 -21.73 6.34 4.74
N MET A 150 -22.59 6.10 3.75
CA MET A 150 -22.66 4.79 3.07
C MET A 150 -21.37 4.50 2.31
N TRP A 151 -20.87 5.47 1.54
CA TRP A 151 -19.56 5.34 0.88
C TRP A 151 -18.41 5.17 1.86
N GLN A 152 -18.43 5.88 2.99
CA GLN A 152 -17.45 5.74 4.06
C GLN A 152 -17.52 4.33 4.67
N GLY A 153 -18.72 3.77 4.83
CA GLY A 153 -18.94 2.38 5.22
C GLY A 153 -18.30 1.38 4.26
N VAL A 154 -18.47 1.61 2.94
CA VAL A 154 -17.85 0.77 1.89
C VAL A 154 -16.34 0.77 2.00
N VAL A 155 -15.71 1.96 1.98
CA VAL A 155 -14.23 2.04 2.02
C VAL A 155 -13.66 1.54 3.34
N ASN A 156 -14.36 1.72 4.47
CA ASN A 156 -13.93 1.19 5.77
C ASN A 156 -13.97 -0.34 5.78
N ARG A 157 -15.00 -0.96 5.20
CA ARG A 157 -15.07 -2.42 5.06
C ARG A 157 -13.98 -2.93 4.11
N ALA A 158 -13.73 -2.24 3.01
CA ALA A 158 -12.68 -2.62 2.07
C ALA A 158 -11.29 -2.58 2.77
N VAL A 159 -11.00 -1.55 3.56
CA VAL A 159 -9.78 -1.48 4.38
C VAL A 159 -9.70 -2.64 5.37
N ARG A 160 -10.81 -2.99 6.04
CA ARG A 160 -10.83 -4.14 6.96
C ARG A 160 -10.57 -5.45 6.24
N MET A 161 -11.16 -5.67 5.06
CA MET A 161 -10.90 -6.85 4.24
C MET A 161 -9.43 -6.95 3.84
N LEU A 162 -8.81 -5.82 3.46
CA LEU A 162 -7.39 -5.77 3.15
C LEU A 162 -6.52 -6.08 4.37
N ALA A 163 -6.91 -5.58 5.55
CA ALA A 163 -6.24 -5.82 6.82
C ALA A 163 -6.41 -7.25 7.36
N SER A 164 -7.49 -7.95 7.02
CA SER A 164 -7.71 -9.36 7.39
C SER A 164 -7.21 -10.36 6.34
N GLY A 165 -6.91 -9.88 5.13
CA GLY A 165 -6.51 -10.74 4.01
C GLY A 165 -5.04 -11.19 4.08
N PRO A 166 -4.55 -11.87 3.02
CA PRO A 166 -3.17 -12.36 2.92
C PRO A 166 -2.09 -11.28 3.07
N PHE A 167 -2.47 -10.00 2.93
CA PHE A 167 -1.60 -8.84 3.05
C PHE A 167 -1.93 -7.99 4.27
N GLY A 168 -2.59 -8.58 5.27
CA GLY A 168 -3.12 -7.88 6.44
C GLY A 168 -2.09 -7.02 7.19
N THR A 169 -0.85 -7.49 7.27
CA THR A 169 0.26 -6.73 7.89
C THR A 169 0.59 -5.44 7.17
N ASN A 170 0.34 -5.33 5.85
CA ASN A 170 0.56 -4.12 5.07
C ASN A 170 -0.56 -3.07 5.25
N PHE A 171 -1.73 -3.50 5.72
CA PHE A 171 -2.93 -2.66 5.88
C PHE A 171 -3.43 -2.60 7.32
N ALA A 172 -2.69 -3.17 8.29
CA ALA A 172 -3.13 -3.29 9.69
C ALA A 172 -3.44 -1.92 10.34
N SER A 173 -2.72 -0.87 9.95
CA SER A 173 -2.93 0.50 10.42
C SER A 173 -3.57 1.40 9.36
N ALA A 174 -4.07 0.84 8.26
CA ALA A 174 -4.69 1.63 7.21
C ALA A 174 -6.05 2.18 7.69
N PHE A 175 -6.37 3.38 7.22
CA PHE A 175 -7.70 3.98 7.37
C PHE A 175 -8.09 4.61 6.03
N ALA A 176 -9.39 4.79 5.81
CA ALA A 176 -9.91 5.40 4.59
C ALA A 176 -10.79 6.60 4.94
N THR A 177 -10.83 7.57 4.01
CA THR A 177 -11.70 8.74 4.10
C THR A 177 -12.29 9.02 2.72
N VAL A 178 -13.60 9.21 2.65
CA VAL A 178 -14.29 9.73 1.46
C VAL A 178 -14.28 11.25 1.55
N VAL A 179 -13.89 11.94 0.47
CA VAL A 179 -13.77 13.41 0.41
C VAL A 179 -14.90 13.99 -0.43
#